data_AF-A0A512RE20-F1
#
_entry.id   AF-A0A512RE20-F1
#
_cell.length_a   1.000
_cell.length_b   1.000
_cell.length_c   1.000
_cell.angle_alpha   90.00
_cell.angle_beta   90.00
_cell.angle_gamma   90.00
#
_symmetry.space_group_name_H-M   'P 1'
#
loop_
_entity.id
_entity.type
_entity.pdbx_description
1 polymer ?
#
loop_
_entity_poly.entity_id
_entity_poly.type
_entity_poly.pdbx_seq_one_letter_code
_entity_poly.pdbx_strand_id
1 'polypeptide(L)' 'MSVIFLLLGASLSVALFFLVAFIWSVKDGQYEDDYSPAHRMLFDEKINND' A
#
# COMPACT_ATOMS: atom_id res chain seq x y z
N MET A 1 -28.75 7.06 24.87
CA MET A 1 -28.39 5.63 24.71
C MET A 1 -28.38 5.17 23.26
N SER A 2 -29.36 5.50 22.43
CA SER A 2 -29.37 5.14 20.99
C SER A 2 -28.15 5.67 20.20
N VAL A 3 -27.77 6.93 20.44
CA VAL A 3 -26.64 7.59 19.74
C VAL A 3 -25.30 6.87 19.95
N ILE A 4 -25.10 6.23 21.10
CA ILE A 4 -23.85 5.52 21.41
C ILE A 4 -23.67 4.33 20.45
N PHE A 5 -24.73 3.59 20.14
CA PHE A 5 -24.66 2.49 19.19
C PHE A 5 -24.35 2.97 17.77
N LEU A 6 -24.90 4.12 17.36
CA LEU A 6 -24.59 4.74 16.07
C LEU A 6 -23.13 5.17 15.98
N LEU A 7 -22.61 5.84 17.02
CA LEU A 7 -21.21 6.27 17.07
C LEU A 7 -20.25 5.09 17.10
N LEU A 8 -20.60 4.00 17.78
CA LEU A 8 -19.80 2.78 17.83
C LEU A 8 -19.76 2.09 16.46
N GLY A 9 -20.90 1.99 15.77
CA GLY A 9 -20.94 1.47 14.40
C GLY A 9 -20.13 2.33 13.42
N ALA A 10 -20.26 3.66 13.52
CA ALA A 10 -19.53 4.59 12.67
C ALA A 10 -18.01 4.51 12.89
N SER A 11 -17.54 4.49 14.15
CA SER A 11 -16.11 4.40 14.44
C SER A 11 -15.50 3.06 14.00
N LEU A 12 -16.24 1.96 14.20
CA LEU A 12 -15.82 0.63 13.73
C LEU A 12 -15.75 0.57 12.20
N SER A 13 -16.74 1.13 11.50
CA SER A 13 -16.75 1.20 10.04
C SER A 13 -15.56 1.98 9.49
N VAL A 14 -15.22 3.12 10.11
CA VAL A 14 -14.06 3.94 9.72
C VAL A 14 -12.76 3.17 9.96
N ALA A 15 -12.62 2.50 11.11
CA ALA A 15 -11.43 1.70 11.41
C ALA A 15 -11.23 0.56 10.40
N LEU A 16 -12.30 -0.18 10.06
CA LEU A 16 -12.25 -1.25 9.07
C LEU A 16 -11.94 -0.73 7.67
N PHE A 17 -12.51 0.40 7.28
CA PHE A 17 -12.23 1.05 6.00
C PHE A 17 -10.73 1.35 5.85
N PHE A 18 -10.13 1.99 6.86
CA PHE A 18 -8.70 2.30 6.84
C PHE A 18 -7.83 1.04 6.86
N LEU A 19 -8.24 0.00 7.60
CA LEU A 19 -7.50 -1.27 7.63
C LEU A 19 -7.47 -1.94 6.24
N VAL A 20 -8.62 -1.99 5.56
CA VAL A 20 -8.70 -2.58 4.21
C VAL A 20 -7.90 -1.75 3.20
N ALA A 21 -8.00 -0.42 3.27
CA ALA A 21 -7.21 0.48 2.43
C ALA A 21 -5.70 0.30 2.65
N PHE A 22 -5.27 0.15 3.92
CA PHE A 22 -3.88 -0.12 4.26
C PHE A 22 -3.38 -1.45 3.68
N ILE A 23 -4.14 -2.53 3.85
CA ILE A 23 -3.78 -3.84 3.29
C ILE A 23 -3.70 -3.78 1.76
N TRP A 24 -4.64 -3.10 1.10
CA TRP A 24 -4.62 -2.90 -0.34
C TRP A 24 -3.37 -2.13 -0.78
N SER A 25 -3.04 -1.03 -0.10
CA SER A 25 -1.85 -0.22 -0.38
C SER A 25 -0.54 -0.98 -0.21
N VAL A 26 -0.43 -1.85 0.82
CA VAL A 26 0.78 -2.65 1.08
C VAL A 26 0.91 -3.79 0.06
N LYS A 27 -0.22 -4.32 -0.43
CA LYS A 27 -0.24 -5.37 -1.44
C LYS A 27 0.08 -4.86 -2.85
N ASP A 28 -0.07 -3.56 -3.13
CA ASP A 28 0.04 -2.96 -4.47
C ASP A 28 1.47 -2.87 -5.04
N GLY A 29 2.34 -3.84 -4.75
CA GLY A 29 3.68 -3.93 -5.35
C GLY A 29 4.59 -2.72 -5.08
N GLN A 30 4.23 -1.80 -4.17
CA GLN A 30 5.04 -0.60 -3.89
C GLN A 30 6.46 -0.91 -3.43
N TYR A 31 6.67 -2.10 -2.88
CA TYR A 31 7.98 -2.59 -2.43
C TYR A 31 8.77 -3.31 -3.53
N GLU A 32 8.27 -3.35 -4.77
CA GLU A 32 8.98 -3.99 -5.89
C GLU A 32 10.11 -3.10 -6.44
N ASP A 33 10.11 -1.80 -6.13
CA ASP A 33 11.20 -0.87 -6.49
C ASP A 33 12.29 -0.83 -5.40
N ASP A 34 12.77 -2.02 -5.00
CA ASP A 34 13.85 -2.21 -4.02
C ASP A 34 15.22 -1.75 -4.55
N TYR A 35 15.33 -1.51 -5.86
CA TYR A 35 16.57 -1.10 -6.52
C TYR A 35 16.54 0.39 -6.85
N SER A 36 17.53 1.13 -6.33
CA SER A 36 17.62 2.57 -6.61
C SER A 36 17.63 2.84 -8.12
N PRO A 37 17.07 3.98 -8.57
CA PRO A 37 17.02 4.34 -9.99
C PRO A 37 18.40 4.29 -10.67
N ALA A 38 19.46 4.64 -9.93
CA ALA A 38 20.84 4.61 -10.42
C ALA A 38 21.34 3.18 -10.71
N HIS A 39 20.95 2.20 -9.88
CA HIS A 39 21.33 0.79 -10.10
C HIS A 39 20.60 0.23 -11.32
N ARG A 40 19.30 0.52 -11.46
CA ARG A 40 18.50 0.13 -12.63
C ARG A 40 19.11 0.67 -13.93
N MET A 41 19.41 1.97 -13.98
CA MET A 41 20.00 2.60 -15.18
C MET A 41 21.39 2.07 -15.53
N LEU A 42 22.23 1.72 -14.54
CA LEU A 42 23.60 1.28 -14.78
C LEU A 42 23.70 -0.19 -15.21
N PHE A 43 22.80 -1.05 -14.72
CA PHE A 43 22.92 -2.50 -14.89
C PHE A 43 21.87 -3.11 -15.83
N ASP A 44 20.68 -2.51 -16.01
CA ASP A 44 19.68 -3.03 -16.95
C ASP A 44 20.09 -2.84 -18.42
N GLU A 45 20.85 -1.78 -18.73
CA GLU A 45 21.32 -1.50 -20.10
C GLU A 45 22.37 -2.53 -20.57
N LYS A 46 23.06 -3.20 -19.64
CA LYS A 46 24.06 -4.24 -19.97
C LYS A 46 23.47 -5.62 -20.28
N ILE A 47 22.27 -5.93 -19.80
CA ILE A 47 21.67 -7.28 -19.99
C ILE A 47 20.95 -7.39 -21.35
N ASN A 48 20.53 -6.28 -21.94
CA ASN A 48 19.85 -6.25 -23.24
C ASN A 48 20.76 -6.03 -24.47
N ASN A 49 22.08 -6.00 -24.28
CA ASN A 49 23.03 -5.90 -25.38
C ASN A 49 23.95 -7.13 -25.36
N ASP A 50 23.60 -8.14 -26.17
CA ASP A 50 24.56 -9.08 -26.75
C ASP A 50 25.66 -8.32 -27.53
#